data_AF-A0A349GAK0-F1
#
_entry.id   AF-A0A349GAK0-F1
#
_cell.length_a   1.000
_cell.length_b   1.000
_cell.length_c   1.000
_cell.angle_alpha   90.00
_cell.angle_beta   90.00
_cell.angle_gamma   90.00
#
_symmetry.space_group_name_H-M   'P 1'
#
loop_
_entity.id
_entity.type
_entity.pdbx_description
1 polymer ?
#
loop_
_entity_poly.entity_id
_entity_poly.type
_entity_poly.pdbx_seq_one_letter_code
_entity_poly.pdbx_strand_id
1 'polypeptide(L)' 'ETLHEVTQIGKECHHGCAIKVQVGQCIMPKEGIFTRVLVGGTINTGDEISVV' A
#
# COMPACT_ATOMS: atom_id res chain seq x y z
N GLU A 1 -4.81 16.49 -5.50
CA GLU A 1 -3.84 15.76 -6.34
C GLU A 1 -2.62 15.44 -5.50
N THR A 2 -2.08 14.23 -5.64
CA THR A 2 -0.86 13.78 -4.97
C THR A 2 -0.01 13.00 -5.97
N LEU A 3 1.32 13.01 -5.79
CA LEU A 3 2.24 12.24 -6.64
C LEU A 3 3.07 11.29 -5.79
N HIS A 4 3.13 10.04 -6.24
CA HIS A 4 3.70 8.93 -5.51
C HIS A 4 4.61 8.12 -6.42
N GLU A 5 5.78 7.73 -5.93
CA GLU A 5 6.70 6.82 -6.60
C GLU A 5 6.62 5.45 -5.95
N VAL A 6 6.41 4.39 -6.74
CA VAL A 6 6.45 3.01 -6.22
C VAL A 6 7.88 2.67 -5.81
N THR A 7 8.08 2.33 -4.55
CA THR A 7 9.39 1.95 -4.02
C THR A 7 9.48 0.46 -3.71
N GLN A 8 8.35 -0.19 -3.44
CA GLN A 8 8.33 -1.59 -3.05
C GLN A 8 6.97 -2.23 -3.37
N ILE A 9 7.01 -3.48 -3.84
CA ILE A 9 5.84 -4.34 -4.07
C ILE A 9 5.94 -5.54 -3.12
N GLY A 10 4.87 -5.77 -2.37
CA GLY A 10 4.86 -6.69 -1.23
C GLY A 10 5.65 -6.12 -0.05
N LYS A 11 5.44 -6.67 1.15
CA LYS A 11 6.36 -6.46 2.27
C LYS A 11 6.77 -7.76 2.93
N GLU A 12 8.02 -7.81 3.38
CA GLU A 12 8.47 -8.92 4.20
C GLU A 12 7.69 -8.92 5.52
N CYS A 13 7.06 -10.06 5.84
CA CYS A 13 6.18 -10.17 6.99
C CYS A 13 6.97 -10.75 8.16
N HIS A 14 7.32 -9.91 9.12
CA HIS A 14 7.91 -10.36 10.38
C HIS A 14 6.77 -10.75 11.33
N HIS A 15 6.59 -12.06 11.52
CA HIS A 15 5.66 -12.76 12.42
C HIS A 15 4.40 -12.02 12.94
N GLY A 16 3.21 -12.47 12.49
CA GLY A 16 1.94 -12.25 13.19
C GLY A 16 1.33 -10.85 13.08
N CYS A 17 1.13 -10.32 11.86
CA CYS A 17 0.42 -9.05 11.69
C CYS A 17 -1.08 -9.18 12.06
N ALA A 18 -1.68 -8.07 12.50
CA ALA A 18 -3.10 -8.00 12.89
C ALA A 18 -4.04 -8.57 11.81
N ILE A 19 -3.73 -8.31 10.52
CA ILE A 19 -4.47 -8.85 9.38
C ILE A 19 -4.42 -10.38 9.39
N LYS A 20 -3.23 -10.98 9.48
CA LYS A 20 -3.07 -12.45 9.51
C LYS A 20 -3.79 -13.08 10.71
N VAL A 21 -3.78 -12.42 11.87
CA VAL A 21 -4.48 -12.89 13.07
C VAL A 21 -6.00 -12.86 12.87
N GLN A 22 -6.53 -11.79 12.26
CA GLN A 22 -7.96 -11.60 12.10
C GLN A 22 -8.57 -12.44 10.97
N VAL A 23 -7.86 -12.59 9.84
CA VAL A 23 -8.40 -13.24 8.62
C VAL A 23 -7.60 -14.47 8.17
N GLY A 24 -6.63 -14.94 8.97
CA GLY A 24 -5.80 -16.13 8.70
C GLY A 24 -4.70 -15.94 7.65
N GLN A 25 -4.84 -14.95 6.76
CA GLN A 25 -3.88 -14.63 5.70
C GLN A 25 -3.60 -13.13 5.61
N CYS A 26 -2.36 -12.75 5.31
CA CYS A 26 -2.00 -11.36 5.08
C CYS A 26 -1.84 -11.11 3.58
N ILE A 27 -2.53 -10.11 3.05
CA ILE A 27 -2.43 -9.71 1.64
C ILE A 27 -1.19 -8.85 1.36
N MET A 28 -0.69 -8.13 2.38
CA MET A 28 0.41 -7.16 2.25
C MET A 28 1.72 -7.74 1.69
N PRO A 29 2.13 -8.99 1.96
CA PRO A 29 3.32 -9.58 1.35
C PRO A 29 3.18 -9.84 -0.15
N LYS A 30 1.95 -9.98 -0.65
CA LYS A 30 1.69 -10.36 -2.04
C LYS A 30 1.23 -9.18 -2.90
N GLU A 31 0.33 -8.34 -2.37
CA GLU A 31 -0.37 -7.32 -3.17
C GLU A 31 -0.17 -5.89 -2.65
N GLY A 32 0.52 -5.71 -1.53
CA GLY A 32 0.78 -4.37 -0.99
C GLY A 32 1.68 -3.57 -1.94
N ILE A 33 1.28 -2.35 -2.28
CA ILE A 33 2.14 -1.40 -3.01
C ILE A 33 2.52 -0.29 -2.04
N PHE A 34 3.82 -0.06 -1.89
CA PHE A 34 4.37 0.98 -1.04
C PHE A 34 4.98 2.07 -1.91
N THR A 35 4.69 3.30 -1.56
CA THR A 35 5.13 4.45 -2.31
C THR A 35 5.83 5.46 -1.42
N ARG A 36 6.75 6.21 -2.03
CA ARG A 36 7.28 7.44 -1.47
C ARG A 36 6.44 8.60 -1.98
N VAL A 37 6.01 9.47 -1.06
CA VAL A 37 5.27 10.69 -1.41
C VAL A 37 6.26 11.69 -2.01
N LEU A 38 6.09 12.02 -3.29
CA LEU A 38 6.84 13.08 -3.97
C LEU A 38 6.15 14.43 -3.81
N VAL A 39 4.81 14.43 -3.92
CA VAL A 39 3.97 15.62 -3.73
C VAL A 39 2.77 15.23 -2.86
N GLY A 40 2.64 15.89 -1.70
CA GLY A 40 1.53 15.67 -0.77
C GLY A 40 0.24 16.40 -1.17
N GLY A 41 -0.87 15.98 -0.59
CA GLY A 41 -2.20 16.55 -0.84
C GLY A 41 -3.30 15.67 -0.23
N THR A 42 -4.54 15.91 -0.64
CA THR A 42 -5.73 15.18 -0.15
C THR A 42 -6.19 14.15 -1.18
N ILE A 43 -6.54 12.96 -0.70
CA ILE A 43 -7.18 11.87 -1.46
C ILE A 43 -8.51 11.52 -0.80
N ASN A 44 -9.48 11.08 -1.58
CA ASN A 44 -10.80 10.63 -1.12
C ASN A 44 -11.13 9.24 -1.68
N THR A 45 -12.09 8.56 -1.04
CA THR A 45 -12.62 7.31 -1.56
C THR A 45 -13.24 7.53 -2.94
N GLY A 46 -12.82 6.73 -3.92
CA GLY A 46 -13.30 6.82 -5.30
C GLY A 46 -12.39 7.61 -6.24
N ASP A 47 -11.33 8.25 -5.75
CA ASP A 47 -10.32 8.87 -6.61
C ASP A 47 -9.63 7.80 -7.47
N GLU A 48 -9.42 8.10 -8.75
CA GLU A 48 -8.72 7.22 -9.68
C GLU A 48 -7.21 7.24 -9.45
N ILE A 49 -6.56 6.10 -9.72
CA ILE A 49 -5.10 5.97 -9.73
C ILE A 49 -4.67 5.79 -11.17
N SER A 50 -3.79 6.66 -11.66
CA SER A 50 -3.18 6.58 -12.98
C SER A 50 -1.67 6.39 -12.87
N VAL A 51 -1.09 5.71 -13.85
CA VAL A 51 0.36 5.61 -14.01
C VAL A 51 0.78 6.66 -15.03
N VAL A 52 1.75 7.49 -14.66
CA VAL A 52 2.26 8.63 -15.45
C VAL A 52 3.74 8.49 -15.76
#